data_AF-A0A427YKV3-F1
#
_entry.id   AF-A0A427YKV3-F1
#
_cell.length_a   1.000
_cell.length_b   1.000
_cell.length_c   1.000
_cell.angle_alpha   90.00
_cell.angle_beta   90.00
_cell.angle_gamma   90.00
#
_symmetry.space_group_name_H-M   'P 1'
#
loop_
_entity.id
_entity.type
_entity.pdbx_description
1 polymer ?
#
loop_
_entity_poly.entity_id
_entity_poly.type
_entity_poly.pdbx_seq_one_letter_code
_entity_poly.pdbx_strand_id
1 'polypeptide(L)'
;MLGDGKTSYDHDHDNAANEIAGCSENFRKRDIPTKARLSYIKGKVLQLKLQTKKENEWTTCFELPLDLPDHPFIGFSALTGDVSDDHEWVFLSAFRRVVCEELIASQHHFRQHRFAHVAAEFRDDPKQKPMAASGAASGVANPKSIKGKMKGREPKKSGGAAGWFLFILKP
;
A
#
# COMPACT_ATOMS: atom_id res chain seq x y z
N MET A 1 -12.48 -7.59 -4.61
CA MET A 1 -12.47 -8.87 -5.37
C MET A 1 -11.29 -8.89 -6.33
N LEU A 2 -10.65 -10.04 -6.51
CA LEU A 2 -9.73 -10.30 -7.62
C LEU A 2 -10.50 -11.06 -8.70
N GLY A 3 -10.64 -10.47 -9.89
CA GLY A 3 -11.40 -11.09 -10.98
C GLY A 3 -10.61 -12.20 -11.67
N ASP A 4 -11.24 -13.36 -11.86
CA ASP A 4 -10.73 -14.52 -12.61
C ASP A 4 -11.45 -14.71 -13.97
N GLY A 5 -12.40 -13.81 -14.28
CA GLY A 5 -13.25 -13.87 -15.47
C GLY A 5 -14.37 -14.91 -15.43
N LYS A 6 -14.56 -15.61 -14.30
CA LYS A 6 -15.56 -16.69 -14.15
C LYS A 6 -16.46 -16.46 -12.95
N THR A 7 -15.88 -16.03 -11.83
CA THR A 7 -16.59 -15.76 -10.59
C THR A 7 -17.45 -14.53 -10.76
N SER A 8 -18.74 -14.69 -10.52
CA SER A 8 -19.70 -13.60 -10.55
C SER A 8 -19.68 -12.76 -9.28
N TYR A 9 -20.00 -11.48 -9.41
CA TYR A 9 -20.20 -10.62 -8.26
C TYR A 9 -21.53 -10.95 -7.56
N ASP A 10 -21.50 -11.23 -6.26
CA ASP A 10 -22.69 -11.42 -5.43
C ASP A 10 -23.25 -10.06 -4.99
N HIS A 11 -24.30 -9.61 -5.69
CA HIS A 11 -24.92 -8.31 -5.44
C HIS A 11 -25.68 -8.26 -4.09
N ASP A 12 -26.30 -9.37 -3.67
CA ASP A 12 -27.20 -9.38 -2.50
C ASP A 12 -26.45 -9.32 -1.17
N HIS A 13 -25.17 -9.69 -1.17
CA HIS A 13 -24.31 -9.68 0.02
C HIS A 13 -23.07 -8.79 -0.15
N ASP A 14 -23.15 -7.78 -1.03
CA ASP A 14 -22.05 -6.84 -1.35
C ASP A 14 -20.72 -7.54 -1.71
N ASN A 15 -20.81 -8.78 -2.18
CA ASN A 15 -19.69 -9.67 -2.46
C ASN A 15 -18.70 -9.84 -1.28
N ALA A 16 -19.19 -9.74 -0.04
CA ALA A 16 -18.38 -9.83 1.17
C ALA A 16 -17.55 -11.12 1.25
N ALA A 17 -18.07 -12.24 0.74
CA ALA A 17 -17.35 -13.52 0.72
C ALA A 17 -16.10 -13.52 -0.19
N ASN A 18 -16.06 -12.66 -1.21
CA ASN A 18 -14.94 -12.52 -2.16
C ASN A 18 -14.21 -11.17 -2.01
N GLU A 19 -14.40 -10.48 -0.88
CA GLU A 19 -13.66 -9.29 -0.53
C GLU A 19 -12.21 -9.66 -0.16
N ILE A 20 -11.25 -9.10 -0.88
CA ILE A 20 -9.81 -9.31 -0.60
C ILE A 20 -9.25 -8.25 0.35
N ALA A 21 -9.83 -7.06 0.32
CA ALA A 21 -9.50 -5.91 1.16
C ALA A 21 -10.52 -4.78 0.94
N GLY A 22 -10.71 -3.97 1.97
CA GLY A 22 -11.61 -2.81 1.94
C GLY A 22 -11.49 -1.97 3.21
N CYS A 23 -12.15 -0.82 3.21
CA CYS A 23 -12.30 0.05 4.37
C CYS A 23 -13.65 0.76 4.32
N SER A 24 -14.17 1.16 5.48
CA SER A 24 -15.40 1.95 5.58
C SER A 24 -15.07 3.44 5.56
N GLU A 25 -15.50 4.17 4.53
CA GLU A 25 -15.27 5.61 4.40
C GLU A 25 -16.47 6.30 3.74
N ASN A 26 -16.81 7.50 4.22
CA ASN A 26 -17.92 8.27 3.66
C ASN A 26 -17.39 9.25 2.60
N PHE A 27 -17.71 8.98 1.33
CA PHE A 27 -17.28 9.78 0.18
C PHE A 27 -18.41 10.58 -0.50
N ARG A 28 -19.66 10.43 -0.04
CA ARG A 28 -20.83 11.11 -0.64
C ARG A 28 -20.98 12.51 -0.05
N LYS A 29 -21.37 13.47 -0.88
CA LYS A 29 -21.75 14.85 -0.49
C LYS A 29 -20.71 15.49 0.46
N ARG A 30 -19.45 15.51 0.03
CA ARG A 30 -18.33 16.08 0.79
C ARG A 30 -18.12 17.54 0.37
N ASP A 31 -17.75 18.38 1.34
CA ASP A 31 -17.43 19.80 1.08
C ASP A 31 -16.06 19.98 0.39
N ILE A 32 -15.27 18.92 0.32
CA ILE A 32 -13.97 18.89 -0.36
C ILE A 32 -13.99 17.88 -1.51
N PRO A 33 -13.11 18.04 -2.52
CA PRO A 33 -12.96 17.04 -3.57
C PRO A 33 -12.50 15.70 -2.99
N THR A 34 -13.31 14.66 -3.23
CA THR A 34 -12.92 13.28 -2.94
C THR A 34 -11.86 12.83 -3.94
N LYS A 35 -10.72 12.33 -3.45
CA LYS A 35 -9.66 11.79 -4.31
C LYS A 35 -9.30 10.36 -3.90
N ALA A 36 -9.05 9.51 -4.89
CA ALA A 36 -8.52 8.17 -4.70
C ALA A 36 -7.15 8.06 -5.37
N ARG A 37 -6.22 7.35 -4.72
CA ARG A 37 -4.89 7.04 -5.24
C ARG A 37 -4.64 5.56 -5.10
N LEU A 38 -4.72 4.85 -6.22
CA LEU A 38 -4.33 3.45 -6.31
C LEU A 38 -2.87 3.35 -6.75
N SER A 39 -2.04 2.66 -5.97
CA SER A 39 -0.62 2.45 -6.25
C SER A 39 -0.33 0.96 -6.32
N TYR A 40 0.30 0.53 -7.40
CA TYR A 40 0.68 -0.87 -7.60
C TYR A 40 2.18 -0.97 -7.85
N ILE A 41 2.85 -1.86 -7.11
CA ILE A 41 4.23 -2.25 -7.32
C ILE A 41 4.25 -3.77 -7.54
N LYS A 42 4.66 -4.18 -8.75
CA LYS A 42 4.69 -5.58 -9.17
C LYS A 42 5.45 -6.45 -8.18
N GLY A 43 4.86 -7.58 -7.79
CA GLY A 43 5.43 -8.52 -6.82
C GLY A 43 5.54 -8.00 -5.38
N LYS A 44 5.01 -6.82 -5.06
CA LYS A 44 5.09 -6.25 -3.70
C LYS A 44 3.73 -5.92 -3.12
N VAL A 45 3.05 -4.92 -3.69
CA VAL A 45 1.92 -4.30 -2.99
C VAL A 45 0.96 -3.59 -3.94
N LEU A 46 -0.32 -3.74 -3.65
CA LEU A 46 -1.41 -2.90 -4.12
C LEU A 46 -1.94 -2.08 -2.92
N GLN A 47 -1.90 -0.75 -3.03
CA GLN A 47 -2.33 0.17 -1.98
C GLN A 47 -3.37 1.14 -2.51
N LEU A 48 -4.47 1.30 -1.78
CA LEU A 48 -5.46 2.35 -2.01
C LEU A 48 -5.38 3.40 -0.89
N LYS A 49 -5.19 4.66 -1.27
CA LYS A 49 -5.31 5.81 -0.38
C LYS A 49 -6.47 6.70 -0.79
N LEU A 50 -7.18 7.23 0.20
CA LEU A 50 -8.35 8.08 0.01
C LEU A 50 -8.13 9.44 0.67
N GLN A 51 -8.69 10.48 0.07
CA GLN A 51 -8.80 11.83 0.62
C GLN A 51 -10.29 12.20 0.64
N THR A 52 -10.93 12.14 1.82
CA THR A 52 -12.37 12.43 2.00
C THR A 52 -12.66 13.44 3.12
N LYS A 53 -11.71 13.64 4.04
CA LYS A 53 -11.89 14.44 5.27
C LYS A 53 -11.30 15.84 5.15
N LYS A 54 -10.05 15.93 4.69
CA LYS A 54 -9.33 17.19 4.53
C LYS A 54 -8.52 17.17 3.24
N GLU A 55 -8.41 18.33 2.60
CA GLU A 55 -7.59 18.44 1.40
C GLU A 55 -6.11 18.18 1.70
N ASN A 56 -5.46 17.41 0.81
CA ASN A 56 -4.09 16.93 0.92
C ASN A 56 -3.82 15.97 2.09
N GLU A 57 -4.86 15.50 2.78
CA GLU A 57 -4.75 14.48 3.83
C GLU A 57 -5.17 13.11 3.29
N TRP A 58 -4.19 12.23 3.14
CA TRP A 58 -4.39 10.89 2.57
C TRP A 58 -4.43 9.83 3.65
N THR A 59 -5.54 9.10 3.73
CA THR A 59 -5.71 7.94 4.61
C THR A 59 -5.55 6.65 3.81
N THR A 60 -4.77 5.70 4.32
CA THR A 60 -4.68 4.36 3.71
C THR A 60 -5.97 3.60 3.97
N CYS A 61 -6.64 3.18 2.90
CA CYS A 61 -7.82 2.33 2.95
C CYS A 61 -7.41 0.87 3.14
N PHE A 62 -6.59 0.37 2.21
CA PHE A 62 -6.00 -0.95 2.31
C PHE A 62 -4.62 -1.01 1.66
N GLU A 63 -3.88 -2.04 2.05
CA GLU A 63 -2.58 -2.39 1.49
C GLU A 63 -2.43 -3.91 1.57
N LEU A 64 -2.22 -4.57 0.42
CA LEU A 64 -2.05 -6.02 0.37
C LEU A 64 -1.05 -6.44 -0.72
N PRO A 65 -0.33 -7.56 -0.54
CA PRO A 65 0.43 -8.17 -1.61
C PRO A 65 -0.53 -8.79 -2.63
N LEU A 66 -0.43 -8.35 -3.88
CA LEU A 66 -1.23 -8.86 -4.99
C LEU A 66 -0.38 -8.85 -6.26
N ASP A 67 -0.57 -9.84 -7.13
CA ASP A 67 0.04 -9.85 -8.46
C ASP A 67 -1.05 -9.64 -9.52
N LEU A 68 -0.85 -8.64 -10.37
CA LEU A 68 -1.79 -8.27 -11.43
C LEU A 68 -1.18 -8.65 -12.79
N PRO A 69 -2.00 -8.87 -13.83
CA PRO A 69 -1.50 -9.10 -15.19
C PRO A 69 -0.59 -7.98 -15.68
N ASP A 70 0.33 -8.31 -16.59
CA ASP A 70 1.32 -7.36 -17.13
C ASP A 70 0.70 -6.18 -17.91
N HIS A 71 -0.46 -6.40 -18.51
CA HIS A 71 -1.15 -5.44 -19.35
C HIS A 71 -2.60 -5.24 -18.88
N PRO A 72 -2.82 -4.53 -17.75
CA PRO A 72 -4.16 -4.25 -17.26
C PRO A 72 -4.75 -3.04 -17.98
N PHE A 73 -6.07 -3.06 -18.17
CA PHE A 73 -6.84 -1.86 -18.54
C PHE A 73 -7.33 -1.15 -17.28
N ILE A 74 -7.39 0.18 -17.34
CA ILE A 74 -7.99 1.01 -16.29
C ILE A 74 -9.32 1.51 -16.83
N GLY A 75 -10.38 1.26 -16.07
CA GLY A 75 -11.73 1.69 -16.41
C GLY A 75 -12.53 1.99 -15.15
N PHE A 76 -13.55 2.81 -15.31
CA PHE A 76 -14.50 3.17 -14.26
C PHE A 76 -15.90 2.93 -14.80
N SER A 77 -16.78 2.47 -13.93
CA SER A 77 -18.18 2.26 -14.22
C SER A 77 -18.99 2.59 -12.98
N ALA A 78 -20.25 2.98 -13.17
CA ALA A 78 -21.21 3.18 -12.10
C ALA A 78 -22.56 2.61 -12.51
N LEU A 79 -23.36 2.22 -11.52
CA LEU A 79 -24.71 1.70 -11.70
C LEU A 79 -25.58 2.21 -10.55
N THR A 80 -26.83 2.54 -10.86
CA THR A 80 -27.87 2.93 -9.89
C THR A 80 -28.96 1.87 -9.87
N GLY A 81 -29.54 1.62 -8.69
CA GLY A 81 -30.69 0.74 -8.52
C GLY A 81 -31.96 1.52 -8.18
N ASP A 82 -32.76 0.99 -7.26
CA ASP A 82 -33.97 1.64 -6.74
C ASP A 82 -33.69 3.02 -6.10
N VAL A 83 -32.46 3.20 -5.59
CA VAL A 83 -31.93 4.48 -5.12
C VAL A 83 -30.83 4.95 -6.08
N SER A 84 -30.87 6.23 -6.42
CA SER A 84 -29.95 6.87 -7.38
C SER A 84 -29.08 7.95 -6.73
N ASP A 85 -27.86 8.11 -7.25
CA ASP A 85 -26.97 9.25 -7.01
C ASP A 85 -26.24 9.60 -8.31
N ASP A 86 -25.72 10.82 -8.37
CA ASP A 86 -24.83 11.26 -9.43
C ASP A 86 -23.43 10.68 -9.23
N HIS A 87 -22.90 10.04 -10.28
CA HIS A 87 -21.58 9.42 -10.29
C HIS A 87 -20.67 10.17 -11.27
N GLU A 88 -20.01 11.20 -10.78
CA GLU A 88 -19.12 12.05 -11.60
C GLU A 88 -17.64 11.78 -11.29
N TRP A 89 -16.82 11.80 -12.34
CA TRP A 89 -15.36 11.84 -12.24
C TRP A 89 -14.86 13.11 -12.92
N VAL A 90 -13.97 13.84 -12.25
CA VAL A 90 -13.45 15.12 -12.78
C VAL A 90 -12.19 14.91 -13.62
N PHE A 91 -11.26 14.08 -13.14
CA PHE A 91 -10.03 13.79 -13.87
C PHE A 91 -9.43 12.45 -13.45
N LEU A 92 -8.64 11.88 -14.36
CA LEU A 92 -7.78 10.72 -14.11
C LEU A 92 -6.33 11.12 -14.38
N SER A 93 -5.42 10.71 -13.50
CA SER A 93 -3.98 10.85 -13.73
C SER A 93 -3.28 9.52 -13.46
N ALA A 94 -2.71 8.94 -14.51
CA ALA A 94 -1.98 7.68 -14.45
C ALA A 94 -0.48 7.94 -14.62
N PHE A 95 0.34 7.30 -13.77
CA PHE A 95 1.78 7.45 -13.80
C PHE A 95 2.44 6.08 -13.64
N ARG A 96 3.50 5.85 -14.41
CA ARG A 96 4.38 4.69 -14.21
C ARG A 96 5.48 5.07 -13.23
N ARG A 97 5.63 4.30 -12.15
CA ARG A 97 6.74 4.44 -11.21
C ARG A 97 7.68 3.25 -11.34
N VAL A 98 8.98 3.53 -11.46
CA VAL A 98 10.03 2.52 -11.31
C VAL A 98 10.51 2.62 -9.87
N VAL A 99 10.30 1.56 -9.09
CA VAL A 99 10.83 1.47 -7.73
C VAL A 99 12.18 0.79 -7.82
N CYS A 100 13.25 1.57 -7.75
CA CYS A 100 14.59 1.03 -7.61
C CYS A 100 14.77 0.59 -6.15
N GLU A 101 14.44 -0.66 -5.84
CA GLU A 101 14.76 -1.24 -4.52
C GLU A 101 16.27 -1.21 -4.25
N GLU A 102 17.08 -1.31 -5.30
CA GLU A 102 18.53 -1.20 -5.21
C GLU A 102 19.04 0.18 -4.76
N LEU A 103 18.24 1.25 -4.75
CA LEU A 103 18.73 2.56 -4.31
C LEU A 103 18.88 2.65 -2.78
N ILE A 104 18.14 1.84 -2.02
CA ILE A 104 18.26 1.78 -0.55
C ILE A 104 19.51 0.96 -0.16
N ALA A 105 19.83 -0.09 -0.92
CA ALA A 105 21.07 -0.85 -0.76
C ALA A 105 22.31 -0.09 -1.28
N SER A 106 22.18 0.68 -2.37
CA SER A 106 23.31 1.44 -2.93
C SER A 106 23.68 2.69 -2.13
N GLN A 107 22.76 3.24 -1.33
CA GLN A 107 23.07 4.33 -0.39
C GLN A 107 24.08 3.90 0.69
N HIS A 108 24.11 2.61 1.05
CA HIS A 108 25.11 2.03 1.94
C HIS A 108 26.43 1.69 1.22
N HIS A 109 26.38 1.30 -0.06
CA HIS A 109 27.60 0.98 -0.83
C HIS A 109 28.39 2.23 -1.25
N PHE A 110 27.69 3.30 -1.66
CA PHE A 110 28.34 4.55 -2.05
C PHE A 110 29.00 5.30 -0.87
N ARG A 111 28.59 4.98 0.36
CA ARG A 111 29.13 5.57 1.59
C ARG A 111 30.44 4.95 2.05
N GLN A 112 30.90 3.83 1.49
CA GLN A 112 32.20 3.23 1.87
C GLN A 112 33.34 3.61 0.92
N HIS A 113 33.06 3.84 -0.36
CA HIS A 113 34.11 4.15 -1.35
C HIS A 113 34.60 5.61 -1.36
N ARG A 114 33.90 6.55 -0.71
CA ARG A 114 34.37 7.95 -0.60
C ARG A 114 35.24 8.21 0.65
N PHE A 115 35.11 7.42 1.70
CA PHE A 115 35.95 7.59 2.91
C PHE A 115 37.32 6.91 2.79
N ALA A 116 37.48 5.91 1.91
CA ALA A 116 38.77 5.29 1.66
C ALA A 116 39.76 6.25 0.95
N HIS A 117 39.27 7.12 0.05
CA HIS A 117 40.12 8.10 -0.63
C HIS A 117 40.44 9.32 0.24
N VAL A 118 39.50 9.80 1.06
CA VAL A 118 39.75 10.96 1.94
C VAL A 118 40.67 10.61 3.13
N ALA A 119 40.65 9.36 3.61
CA ALA A 119 41.57 8.91 4.67
C ALA A 119 43.01 8.68 4.18
N ALA A 120 43.23 8.57 2.87
CA ALA A 120 44.57 8.36 2.29
C ALA A 120 45.34 9.68 2.11
N GLU A 121 44.67 10.84 2.03
CA GLU A 121 45.31 12.15 1.86
C GLU A 121 45.65 12.84 3.19
N PHE A 122 45.21 12.32 4.33
CA PHE A 122 45.44 12.89 5.66
C PHE A 122 46.44 12.09 6.52
N ARG A 123 47.38 11.37 5.87
CA ARG A 123 48.42 10.58 6.57
C ARG A 123 49.84 11.16 6.50
N ASP A 124 50.04 12.29 5.83
CA ASP A 124 51.34 12.94 5.74
C ASP A 124 51.38 14.26 6.52
N ASP A 125 51.42 14.18 7.86
CA ASP A 125 52.03 15.24 8.66
C ASP A 125 52.51 14.70 10.04
N PRO A 126 53.81 14.45 10.22
CA PRO A 126 54.36 13.96 11.47
C PRO A 126 54.75 15.13 12.35
N LYS A 127 53.81 15.75 13.07
CA LYS A 127 54.07 16.59 14.25
C LYS A 127 52.76 17.04 14.91
N GLN A 128 52.25 16.23 15.84
CA GLN A 128 51.64 16.75 17.07
C GLN A 128 51.45 15.63 18.09
N LYS A 129 51.89 15.92 19.31
CA LYS A 129 51.97 15.05 20.50
C LYS A 129 50.56 14.65 20.98
N PRO A 130 50.32 13.42 21.47
CA PRO A 130 49.02 13.06 22.01
C PRO A 130 48.80 13.76 23.36
N MET A 131 47.71 14.53 23.46
CA MET A 131 47.11 14.86 24.75
C MET A 131 46.05 13.80 25.09
N ALA A 132 46.13 13.30 26.31
CA ALA A 132 45.24 12.31 26.87
C ALA A 132 43.79 12.82 26.90
N ALA A 133 42.84 11.94 26.57
CA ALA A 133 41.45 12.11 26.93
C ALA A 133 40.93 10.79 27.52
N SER A 134 40.55 10.92 28.79
CA SER A 134 39.97 9.95 29.70
C SER A 134 38.69 9.29 29.17
N GLY A 135 38.49 8.03 29.57
CA GLY A 135 37.30 7.27 29.24
C GLY A 135 36.01 7.80 29.89
N ALA A 136 34.90 7.40 29.29
CA ALA A 136 33.64 7.14 29.99
C ALA A 136 32.84 6.16 29.12
N ALA A 137 32.79 4.91 29.55
CA ALA A 137 31.84 3.92 29.06
C ALA A 137 30.52 4.10 29.81
N SER A 138 29.41 4.20 29.08
CA SER A 138 28.05 3.97 29.56
C SER A 138 27.21 3.67 28.31
N GLY A 139 26.83 2.44 28.01
CA GLY A 139 25.91 1.64 28.81
C GLY A 139 24.51 1.78 28.21
N VAL A 140 24.26 1.16 27.04
CA VAL A 140 22.91 1.13 26.42
C VAL A 140 22.36 -0.28 26.49
N ALA A 141 21.25 -0.39 27.21
CA ALA A 141 20.52 -1.61 27.50
C ALA A 141 19.67 -2.11 26.32
N ASN A 142 19.51 -3.43 26.28
CA ASN A 142 18.77 -4.23 25.31
C ASN A 142 17.23 -4.11 25.50
N PRO A 143 16.41 -3.88 24.47
CA PRO A 143 14.96 -3.91 24.61
C PRO A 143 14.39 -5.34 24.58
N LYS A 144 13.68 -5.67 25.66
CA LYS A 144 12.99 -6.96 25.89
C LYS A 144 11.80 -7.16 24.94
N SER A 145 11.66 -8.42 24.53
CA SER A 145 10.50 -9.05 23.90
C SER A 145 9.19 -8.80 24.66
N ILE A 146 8.14 -8.37 23.95
CA ILE A 146 6.76 -8.37 24.43
C ILE A 146 5.91 -9.27 23.51
N LYS A 147 5.50 -10.41 24.06
CA LYS A 147 4.49 -11.33 23.48
C LYS A 147 3.09 -10.87 23.89
N GLY A 148 2.26 -10.49 22.92
CA GLY A 148 0.84 -10.18 23.09
C GLY A 148 -0.04 -11.20 22.36
N LYS A 149 -1.09 -11.67 23.04
CA LYS A 149 -1.89 -12.88 22.76
C LYS A 149 -3.10 -12.55 21.87
N MET A 150 -3.22 -13.14 20.67
CA MET A 150 -4.43 -13.07 19.83
C MET A 150 -5.55 -13.93 20.42
N LYS A 151 -6.75 -13.36 20.55
CA LYS A 151 -8.00 -14.10 20.84
C LYS A 151 -8.80 -14.22 19.55
N GLY A 152 -9.10 -15.46 19.16
CA GLY A 152 -9.93 -15.80 18.01
C GLY A 152 -11.41 -15.46 18.22
N ARG A 153 -12.13 -15.25 17.12
CA ARG A 153 -13.57 -15.05 17.06
C ARG A 153 -14.16 -16.07 16.08
N GLU A 154 -15.12 -16.86 16.54
CA GLU A 154 -15.81 -17.91 15.77
C GLU A 154 -16.75 -17.32 14.70
N PRO A 155 -16.93 -18.00 13.55
CA PRO A 155 -17.92 -17.61 12.54
C PRO A 155 -19.31 -18.20 12.82
N LYS A 156 -20.37 -17.40 12.64
CA LYS A 156 -21.77 -17.86 12.63
C LYS A 156 -22.26 -18.14 11.20
N LYS A 157 -23.07 -19.19 11.04
CA LYS A 157 -23.70 -19.66 9.79
C LYS A 157 -25.15 -19.17 9.65
N SER A 158 -25.53 -18.76 8.43
CA SER A 158 -26.88 -18.81 7.80
C SER A 158 -26.81 -18.03 6.47
N GLY A 159 -27.34 -18.37 5.30
CA GLY A 159 -28.22 -19.43 4.81
C GLY A 159 -29.15 -18.86 3.70
N GLY A 160 -29.07 -19.37 2.45
CA GLY A 160 -30.02 -19.16 1.32
C GLY A 160 -29.85 -17.85 0.51
N ALA A 161 -30.10 -17.75 -0.80
CA ALA A 161 -30.60 -18.65 -1.84
C ALA A 161 -30.11 -18.19 -3.24
N ALA A 162 -30.10 -19.09 -4.21
CA ALA A 162 -29.52 -18.93 -5.55
C ALA A 162 -30.42 -18.16 -6.56
N GLY A 163 -29.79 -17.40 -7.46
CA GLY A 163 -30.40 -16.74 -8.63
C GLY A 163 -29.48 -16.83 -9.85
N TRP A 164 -30.05 -16.91 -11.06
CA TRP A 164 -29.47 -17.55 -12.24
C TRP A 164 -28.61 -16.64 -13.16
N PHE A 165 -27.54 -17.20 -13.72
CA PHE A 165 -26.75 -16.60 -14.81
C PHE A 165 -27.25 -17.08 -16.18
N LEU A 166 -27.39 -16.15 -17.14
CA LEU A 166 -27.47 -16.45 -18.56
C LEU A 166 -26.52 -15.51 -19.32
N PHE A 167 -25.32 -15.98 -19.61
CA PHE A 167 -24.41 -15.35 -20.57
C PHE A 167 -24.55 -16.09 -21.91
N ILE A 168 -25.13 -15.42 -22.90
CA ILE A 168 -25.05 -15.85 -24.29
C ILE A 168 -23.83 -15.17 -24.90
N LEU A 169 -22.73 -15.90 -25.04
CA LEU A 169 -21.67 -15.55 -25.98
C LEU A 169 -22.00 -16.25 -27.31
N LYS A 170 -22.26 -15.47 -28.34
CA LYS A 170 -22.27 -15.94 -29.74
C LYS A 170 -20.85 -15.80 -30.32
N PRO A 171 -20.51 -16.64 -31.31
CA PRO A 171 -19.14 -16.97 -31.73
C PRO A 171 -18.44 -15.82 -32.47
#